data_AF-A0A0C2JFD3-F1
#
_entry.id   AF-A0A0C2JFD3-F1
#
_cell.length_a   1.000
_cell.length_b   1.000
_cell.length_c   1.000
_cell.angle_alpha   90.00
_cell.angle_beta   90.00
_cell.angle_gamma   90.00
#
_symmetry.space_group_name_H-M   'P 1'
#
loop_
_entity.id
_entity.type
_entity.pdbx_description
1 polymer ?
#
loop_
_entity_poly.entity_id
_entity_poly.type
_entity_poly.pdbx_seq_one_letter_code
_entity_poly.pdbx_strand_id
1 'polypeptide(L)'
;MADEDGLIDPDAVWIPKLKAEELQATASDLIGDGEAVAASGSDIKSAWQGLQEVYAAPEAETLFSAVDPVAGNGDDIQDALATVGDALKTFAQEAEKCRQHLIAAKADAEDFLKSIEDDENWREDEEKVALH
;
A
#
# COMPACT_ATOMS: atom_id res chain seq x y z
N MET A 1 -23.75 44.68 -0.03
CA MET A 1 -22.62 44.25 -0.87
C MET A 1 -21.99 43.14 -0.08
N ALA A 2 -22.13 41.91 -0.56
CA ALA A 2 -21.72 40.73 0.19
C ALA A 2 -20.19 40.67 0.20
N ASP A 3 -19.65 40.68 1.42
CA ASP A 3 -18.49 39.95 1.89
C ASP A 3 -18.12 38.72 1.03
N GLU A 4 -17.32 38.93 -0.02
CA GLU A 4 -16.64 37.87 -0.81
C GLU A 4 -15.29 37.45 -0.19
N ASP A 5 -15.16 37.55 1.12
CA ASP A 5 -13.94 37.29 1.91
C ASP A 5 -13.69 35.79 2.17
N GLY A 6 -14.20 34.89 1.30
CA GLY A 6 -14.30 33.46 1.66
C GLY A 6 -14.58 32.46 0.54
N LEU A 7 -14.18 32.73 -0.71
CA LEU A 7 -14.38 31.75 -1.80
C LEU A 7 -13.28 30.67 -1.86
N ILE A 8 -12.06 31.00 -1.42
CA ILE A 8 -10.92 30.07 -1.37
C ILE A 8 -10.46 30.00 0.09
N ASP A 9 -10.57 28.81 0.69
CA ASP A 9 -10.12 28.52 2.06
C ASP A 9 -9.06 27.39 2.00
N PRO A 10 -7.76 27.71 2.04
CA PRO A 10 -6.70 26.71 2.02
C PRO A 10 -6.72 25.79 3.25
N ASP A 11 -7.28 26.23 4.38
CA ASP A 11 -7.40 25.41 5.58
C ASP A 11 -8.54 24.40 5.51
N ALA A 12 -9.49 24.58 4.58
CA ALA A 12 -10.48 23.57 4.23
C ALA A 12 -9.89 22.37 3.47
N VAL A 13 -8.67 22.49 2.91
CA VAL A 13 -7.97 21.36 2.27
C VAL A 13 -7.52 20.35 3.33
N TRP A 14 -8.29 19.27 3.47
CA TRP A 14 -7.97 18.21 4.41
C TRP A 14 -6.78 17.37 3.92
N ILE A 15 -5.66 17.44 4.65
CA ILE A 15 -4.48 16.59 4.42
C ILE A 15 -4.56 15.33 5.31
N PRO A 16 -4.68 14.12 4.73
CA PRO A 16 -4.73 12.90 5.52
C PRO A 16 -3.41 12.62 6.23
N LYS A 17 -3.49 12.17 7.48
CA LYS A 17 -2.34 11.60 8.21
C LYS A 17 -2.03 10.22 7.63
N LEU A 18 -1.07 10.16 6.73
CA LEU A 18 -0.66 8.92 6.06
C LEU A 18 0.68 8.41 6.62
N LYS A 19 0.74 7.10 6.86
CA LYS A 19 1.95 6.37 7.26
C LYS A 19 2.36 5.40 6.15
N ALA A 20 2.63 5.95 4.96
CA ALA A 20 2.88 5.16 3.75
C ALA A 20 4.11 4.25 3.89
N GLU A 21 5.14 4.70 4.60
CA GLU A 21 6.36 3.92 4.85
C GLU A 21 6.08 2.72 5.77
N GLU A 22 5.32 2.92 6.86
CA GLU A 22 4.94 1.82 7.76
C GLU A 22 4.11 0.77 7.01
N LEU A 23 3.18 1.20 6.15
CA LEU A 23 2.37 0.28 5.36
C LEU A 23 3.21 -0.50 4.34
N GLN A 24 4.18 0.13 3.70
CA GLN A 24 5.11 -0.55 2.78
C GLN A 24 6.02 -1.55 3.50
N ALA A 25 6.46 -1.23 4.72
CA ALA A 25 7.23 -2.14 5.55
C ALA A 25 6.39 -3.37 5.92
N THR A 26 5.19 -3.18 6.46
CA THR A 26 4.27 -4.28 6.79
C THR A 26 3.92 -5.12 5.55
N ALA A 27 3.73 -4.50 4.39
CA ALA A 27 3.49 -5.22 3.16
C ALA A 27 4.70 -6.05 2.71
N SER A 28 5.92 -5.60 2.98
CA SER A 28 7.14 -6.39 2.70
C SER A 28 7.30 -7.55 3.67
N ASP A 29 6.99 -7.33 4.95
CA ASP A 29 7.00 -8.39 5.96
C ASP A 29 5.99 -9.49 5.60
N LEU A 30 4.79 -9.11 5.13
CA LEU A 30 3.77 -10.07 4.70
C LEU A 30 4.25 -10.98 3.54
N ILE A 31 4.99 -10.41 2.58
CA ILE A 31 5.58 -11.16 1.48
C ILE A 31 6.62 -12.15 2.03
N GLY A 32 7.51 -11.69 2.92
CA GLY A 32 8.52 -12.53 3.56
C GLY A 32 7.92 -13.64 4.41
N ASP A 33 6.81 -13.39 5.11
CA ASP A 33 6.06 -14.41 5.85
C ASP A 33 5.52 -15.50 4.90
N GLY A 34 5.04 -15.11 3.72
CA GLY A 34 4.64 -16.04 2.67
C GLY A 34 5.78 -16.94 2.20
N GLU A 35 6.94 -16.35 1.90
CA GLU A 35 8.16 -17.09 1.53
C GLU A 35 8.58 -18.07 2.63
N ALA A 36 8.51 -17.66 3.90
CA ALA A 36 8.85 -18.51 5.04
C ALA A 36 7.89 -19.71 5.18
N VAL A 37 6.59 -19.51 4.91
CA VAL A 37 5.59 -20.58 4.91
C VAL A 37 5.83 -21.58 3.79
N ALA A 38 6.10 -21.12 2.57
CA ALA A 38 6.42 -22.01 1.45
C ALA A 38 7.70 -22.81 1.70
N ALA A 39 8.76 -22.16 2.19
CA ALA A 39 10.00 -22.83 2.58
C ALA A 39 9.74 -23.92 3.63
N SER A 40 8.98 -23.60 4.68
CA SER A 40 8.61 -24.56 5.72
C SER A 40 7.81 -25.75 5.15
N GLY A 41 6.88 -25.49 4.22
CA GLY A 41 6.11 -26.54 3.57
C GLY A 41 6.97 -27.49 2.72
N SER A 42 7.93 -26.93 1.98
CA SER A 42 8.93 -27.68 1.21
C SER A 42 9.84 -28.54 2.11
N ASP A 43 10.32 -27.96 3.22
CA ASP A 43 11.16 -28.65 4.19
C ASP A 43 10.42 -29.83 4.83
N ILE A 44 9.15 -29.64 5.23
CA ILE A 44 8.31 -30.71 5.78
C ILE A 44 8.17 -31.85 4.77
N LYS A 45 7.81 -31.54 3.52
CA LYS A 45 7.66 -32.56 2.47
C LYS A 45 8.96 -33.33 2.24
N SER A 46 10.07 -32.62 2.15
CA SER A 46 11.40 -33.21 1.93
C SER A 46 11.83 -34.11 3.08
N ALA A 47 11.59 -33.70 4.33
CA ALA A 47 11.89 -34.49 5.51
C ALA A 47 11.11 -35.81 5.53
N TRP A 48 9.83 -35.79 5.18
CA TRP A 48 9.00 -36.99 5.10
C TRP A 48 9.40 -37.91 3.95
N GLN A 49 9.72 -37.37 2.77
CA GLN A 49 10.23 -38.17 1.65
C GLN A 49 11.51 -38.92 2.03
N GLY A 50 12.41 -38.30 2.80
CA GLY A 50 13.61 -38.96 3.30
C GLY A 50 13.35 -40.14 4.26
N LEU A 51 12.18 -40.18 4.91
CA LEU A 51 11.79 -41.27 5.80
C LEU A 51 11.13 -42.45 5.08
N GLN A 52 10.71 -42.27 3.83
CA GLN A 52 9.91 -43.26 3.08
C GLN A 52 10.60 -44.62 2.90
N GLU A 53 11.94 -44.66 2.92
CA GLU A 53 12.71 -45.90 2.78
C GLU A 53 12.80 -46.72 4.08
N VAL A 54 12.66 -46.08 5.25
CA VAL A 54 12.94 -46.69 6.56
C VAL A 54 11.74 -46.71 7.49
N TYR A 55 10.71 -45.92 7.20
CA TYR A 55 9.49 -45.84 8.00
C TYR A 55 8.48 -46.91 7.58
N ALA A 56 8.33 -47.94 8.41
CA ALA A 56 7.40 -49.05 8.20
C ALA A 56 6.33 -49.07 9.30
N ALA A 57 5.11 -48.66 8.96
CA ALA A 57 3.95 -48.72 9.84
C ALA A 57 2.68 -48.93 9.00
N PRO A 58 1.61 -49.54 9.55
CA PRO A 58 0.34 -49.72 8.83
C PRO A 58 -0.26 -48.42 8.28
N GLU A 59 0.01 -47.28 8.91
CA GLU A 59 -0.48 -45.95 8.55
C GLU A 59 0.40 -45.19 7.54
N ALA A 60 1.54 -45.74 7.11
CA ALA A 60 2.54 -45.01 6.36
C ALA A 60 2.01 -44.37 5.06
N GLU A 61 1.25 -45.12 4.27
CA GLU A 61 0.64 -44.60 3.02
C GLU A 61 -0.32 -43.43 3.27
N THR A 62 -1.11 -43.51 4.33
CA THR A 62 -2.03 -42.44 4.73
C THR A 62 -1.25 -41.18 5.13
N LEU A 63 -0.17 -41.35 5.88
CA LEU A 63 0.67 -40.26 6.35
C LEU A 63 1.40 -39.55 5.21
N PHE A 64 2.01 -40.30 4.28
CA PHE A 64 2.69 -39.72 3.12
C PHE A 64 1.71 -38.97 2.22
N SER A 65 0.53 -39.55 1.96
CA SER A 65 -0.52 -38.89 1.19
C SER A 65 -1.00 -37.59 1.84
N ALA A 66 -1.03 -37.52 3.18
CA ALA A 66 -1.41 -36.32 3.91
C ALA A 66 -0.33 -35.22 3.85
N VAL A 67 0.94 -35.58 3.72
CA VAL A 67 2.07 -34.65 3.65
C VAL A 67 2.33 -34.16 2.22
N ASP A 68 2.03 -34.97 1.21
CA ASP A 68 2.23 -34.64 -0.21
C ASP A 68 1.79 -33.23 -0.65
N PRO A 69 0.61 -32.71 -0.23
CA PRO A 69 0.15 -31.39 -0.63
C PRO A 69 0.79 -30.23 0.15
N VAL A 70 1.49 -30.49 1.26
CA VAL A 70 1.92 -29.43 2.20
C VAL A 70 2.84 -28.40 1.53
N ALA A 71 3.75 -28.83 0.67
CA ALA A 71 4.61 -27.90 -0.09
C ALA A 71 3.79 -27.00 -1.04
N GLY A 72 2.88 -27.58 -1.81
CA GLY A 72 2.03 -26.82 -2.74
C GLY A 72 1.08 -25.87 -2.02
N ASN A 73 0.52 -26.28 -0.88
CA ASN A 73 -0.28 -25.38 -0.04
C ASN A 73 0.57 -24.22 0.51
N GLY A 74 1.86 -24.45 0.76
CA GLY A 74 2.80 -23.41 1.15
C GLY A 74 3.03 -22.41 0.02
N ASP A 75 3.25 -22.91 -1.21
CA ASP A 75 3.38 -22.08 -2.42
C ASP A 75 2.11 -21.24 -2.66
N ASP A 76 0.91 -21.83 -2.52
CA ASP A 76 -0.36 -21.13 -2.65
C ASP A 76 -0.50 -19.97 -1.63
N ILE A 77 -0.03 -20.17 -0.39
CA ILE A 77 -0.03 -19.12 0.63
C ILE A 77 0.98 -18.02 0.27
N GLN A 78 2.19 -18.39 -0.19
CA GLN A 78 3.18 -17.42 -0.64
C GLN A 78 2.60 -16.53 -1.75
N ASP A 79 1.98 -17.11 -2.77
CA ASP A 79 1.39 -16.36 -3.89
C ASP A 79 0.27 -15.43 -3.43
N ALA A 80 -0.59 -15.89 -2.51
CA ALA A 80 -1.64 -15.07 -1.93
C ALA A 80 -1.09 -13.88 -1.13
N LEU A 81 -0.08 -14.11 -0.29
CA LEU A 81 0.54 -13.06 0.52
C LEU A 81 1.38 -12.10 -0.35
N ALA A 82 2.03 -12.59 -1.40
CA ALA A 82 2.69 -11.78 -2.41
C ALA A 82 1.71 -10.81 -3.08
N THR A 83 0.57 -11.34 -3.54
CA THR A 83 -0.49 -10.54 -4.17
C THR A 83 -1.01 -9.43 -3.25
N VAL A 84 -1.29 -9.76 -1.98
CA VAL A 84 -1.77 -8.77 -1.01
C VAL A 84 -0.67 -7.74 -0.69
N GLY A 85 0.57 -8.18 -0.47
CA GLY A 85 1.69 -7.30 -0.20
C GLY A 85 1.92 -6.29 -1.32
N ASP A 86 1.92 -6.73 -2.58
CA ASP A 86 2.10 -5.85 -3.73
C ASP A 86 0.94 -4.86 -3.90
N ALA A 87 -0.29 -5.30 -3.64
CA ALA A 87 -1.46 -4.41 -3.64
C ALA A 87 -1.35 -3.33 -2.55
N LEU A 88 -0.90 -3.68 -1.35
CA LEU A 88 -0.70 -2.74 -0.24
C LEU A 88 0.43 -1.75 -0.52
N LYS A 89 1.55 -2.21 -1.11
CA LYS A 89 2.64 -1.33 -1.57
C LYS A 89 2.14 -0.32 -2.59
N THR A 90 1.40 -0.80 -3.60
CA THR A 90 0.80 0.06 -4.64
C THR A 90 -0.13 1.09 -4.02
N PHE A 91 -1.03 0.66 -3.13
CA PHE A 91 -1.94 1.56 -2.44
C PHE A 91 -1.20 2.64 -1.64
N ALA A 92 -0.16 2.26 -0.89
CA ALA A 92 0.64 3.21 -0.10
C ALA A 92 1.30 4.28 -0.98
N GLN A 93 1.83 3.88 -2.14
CA GLN A 93 2.45 4.80 -3.09
C GLN A 93 1.44 5.78 -3.69
N GLU A 94 0.28 5.29 -4.13
CA GLU A 94 -0.76 6.15 -4.71
C GLU A 94 -1.38 7.08 -3.66
N ALA A 95 -1.60 6.59 -2.43
CA ALA A 95 -2.07 7.42 -1.33
C ALA A 95 -1.08 8.57 -1.02
N GLU A 96 0.23 8.29 -1.08
CA GLU A 96 1.27 9.29 -0.85
C GLU A 96 1.30 10.34 -1.98
N LYS A 97 1.15 9.93 -3.24
CA LYS A 97 0.99 10.88 -4.36
C LYS A 97 -0.23 11.78 -4.19
N CYS A 98 -1.38 11.20 -3.83
CA CYS A 98 -2.60 11.99 -3.55
C CYS A 98 -2.38 12.98 -2.41
N ARG A 99 -1.70 12.57 -1.33
CA ARG A 99 -1.35 13.46 -0.22
C ARG A 99 -0.46 14.62 -0.67
N GLN A 100 0.52 14.35 -1.54
CA GLN A 100 1.39 15.38 -2.10
C GLN A 100 0.62 16.37 -2.99
N HIS A 101 -0.31 15.89 -3.81
CA HIS A 101 -1.19 16.77 -4.60
C HIS A 101 -2.06 17.67 -3.72
N LEU A 102 -2.60 17.14 -2.60
CA LEU A 102 -3.38 17.95 -1.67
C LEU A 102 -2.53 19.02 -0.98
N ILE A 103 -1.27 18.69 -0.63
CA ILE A 103 -0.33 19.66 -0.05
C ILE A 103 0.01 20.75 -1.07
N ALA A 104 0.27 20.38 -2.32
CA ALA A 104 0.53 21.33 -3.39
C ALA A 104 -0.68 22.24 -3.63
N ALA A 105 -1.89 21.67 -3.74
CA ALA A 105 -3.12 22.44 -3.92
C ALA A 105 -3.38 23.42 -2.76
N LYS A 106 -3.05 23.03 -1.51
CA LYS A 106 -3.12 23.93 -0.37
C LYS A 106 -2.12 25.09 -0.52
N ALA A 107 -0.86 24.80 -0.86
CA ALA A 107 0.17 25.82 -1.04
C ALA A 107 -0.18 26.78 -2.19
N ASP A 108 -0.66 26.26 -3.31
CA ASP A 108 -1.08 27.06 -4.46
C ASP A 108 -2.23 28.01 -4.08
N ALA A 109 -3.20 27.53 -3.28
CA ALA A 109 -4.29 28.37 -2.77
C ALA A 109 -3.80 29.46 -1.79
N GLU A 110 -2.85 29.15 -0.90
CA GLU A 110 -2.23 30.14 -0.01
C GLU A 110 -1.45 31.21 -0.78
N ASP A 111 -0.69 30.81 -1.80
CA ASP A 111 0.11 31.73 -2.60
C ASP A 111 -0.76 32.60 -3.52
N PHE A 112 -1.85 32.03 -4.05
CA PHE A 112 -2.85 32.79 -4.78
C PHE A 112 -3.48 33.89 -3.91
N LEU A 113 -3.95 33.55 -2.70
CA LEU A 113 -4.53 34.53 -1.78
C LEU A 113 -3.56 35.67 -1.45
N LYS A 114 -2.27 35.38 -1.21
CA LYS A 114 -1.24 36.42 -1.01
C LYS A 114 -1.05 37.30 -2.24
N SER A 115 -1.18 36.76 -3.44
CA SER A 115 -0.96 37.51 -4.70
C SER A 115 -2.06 38.54 -5.01
N ILE A 116 -3.24 38.37 -4.40
CA ILE A 116 -4.42 39.23 -4.61
C ILE A 116 -4.77 40.10 -3.40
N GLU A 117 -4.06 39.94 -2.27
CA GLU A 117 -4.34 40.61 -0.98
C GLU A 117 -4.41 42.15 -1.11
N ASP A 118 -3.56 42.75 -1.95
CA ASP A 118 -3.50 44.20 -2.19
C ASP A 118 -4.13 44.64 -3.53
N ASP A 119 -4.89 43.77 -4.20
CA ASP A 119 -5.46 44.02 -5.53
C ASP A 119 -6.97 43.79 -5.58
N GLU A 120 -7.74 44.85 -5.32
CA GLU A 120 -9.21 44.82 -5.34
C GLU A 120 -9.79 44.48 -6.73
N ASN A 121 -9.01 44.62 -7.81
CA ASN A 121 -9.42 44.34 -9.18
C ASN A 121 -8.72 43.10 -9.76
N TRP A 122 -8.17 42.20 -8.93
CA TRP A 122 -7.43 41.03 -9.40
C TRP A 122 -8.19 40.17 -10.43
N ARG A 123 -9.53 40.18 -10.39
CA ARG A 123 -10.40 39.47 -11.34
C ARG A 123 -10.41 40.07 -12.75
N GLU A 124 -9.96 41.30 -12.91
CA GLU A 124 -9.80 41.99 -14.19
C GLU A 124 -8.38 41.83 -14.74
N ASP A 125 -7.45 41.29 -13.96
CA ASP A 125 -6.08 40.97 -14.36
C ASP A 125 -6.04 39.57 -14.99
N GLU A 126 -6.05 39.51 -16.33
CA GLU A 126 -5.98 38.26 -17.09
C GLU A 126 -4.73 37.42 -16.77
N GLU A 127 -3.62 38.03 -16.32
CA GLU A 127 -2.42 37.29 -15.94
C GLU A 127 -2.63 36.53 -14.63
N LYS A 128 -3.26 37.16 -13.63
CA LYS A 128 -3.59 36.53 -12.34
C LYS A 128 -4.71 35.51 -12.46
N VAL A 129 -5.67 35.73 -13.37
CA VAL A 129 -6.75 34.78 -13.68
C VAL A 129 -6.27 33.61 -14.53
N ALA A 130 -5.22 33.76 -15.36
CA ALA A 130 -4.70 32.67 -16.18
C ALA A 130 -3.64 31.81 -15.48
N LEU A 131 -3.01 32.33 -14.41
CA LEU A 131 -1.99 31.62 -13.64
C LEU A 131 -2.56 30.54 -12.70
N HIS A 132 -3.87 30.60 -12.39
CA HIS A 132 -4.56 29.74 -11.43
C HIS A 132 -5.95 29.32 -11.91
#